data_AF-A0A2H5F609-F1
#
_entry.id   AF-A0A2H5F609-F1
#
_cell.length_a   1.000
_cell.length_b   1.000
_cell.length_c   1.000
_cell.angle_alpha   90.00
_cell.angle_beta   90.00
_cell.angle_gamma   90.00
#
_symmetry.space_group_name_H-M   'P 1'
#
loop_
_entity.id
_entity.type
_entity.pdbx_description
1 polymer ?
#
loop_
_entity_poly.entity_id
_entity_poly.type
_entity_poly.pdbx_seq_one_letter_code
_entity_poly.pdbx_strand_id
1 'polypeptide(L)' 'MAEYRLGSSSLVHTPGLIAWGVNGYYFEEDRPQLLDVIAATYPGVPREALEQVLLRQIDYRVEGETVVFAVEVDHARA' A
#
# COMPACT_ATOMS: atom_id res chain seq x y z
N MET A 1 12.73 -3.52 10.67
CA MET A 1 12.36 -2.89 9.39
C MET A 1 12.30 -3.90 8.24
N ALA A 2 11.19 -3.94 7.51
CA ALA A 2 11.02 -4.64 6.24
C ALA A 2 10.70 -3.61 5.15
N GLU A 3 11.41 -3.65 4.02
CA GLU A 3 11.16 -2.79 2.87
C GLU A 3 10.27 -3.54 1.86
N TYR A 4 9.18 -2.89 1.45
CA TYR A 4 8.31 -3.37 0.37
C TYR A 4 8.48 -2.52 -0.86
N ARG A 5 8.45 -3.17 -2.02
CA ARG A 5 8.65 -2.56 -3.34
C ARG A 5 7.52 -2.98 -4.26
N LEU A 6 6.61 -2.07 -4.56
CA LEU A 6 5.43 -2.31 -5.38
C LEU A 6 5.69 -1.76 -6.78
N GLY A 7 6.13 -2.64 -7.68
CA GLY A 7 6.38 -2.29 -9.08
C GLY A 7 5.08 -2.13 -9.86
N SER A 8 5.09 -1.28 -10.89
CA SER A 8 4.02 -1.26 -11.88
C SER A 8 4.03 -2.50 -12.78
N SER A 9 2.90 -2.76 -13.42
CA SER A 9 2.76 -3.79 -14.46
C SER A 9 2.11 -3.17 -15.69
N SER A 10 2.01 -3.93 -16.78
CA SER A 10 1.30 -3.48 -17.98
C SER A 10 -0.19 -3.18 -17.74
N LEU A 11 -0.79 -3.70 -16.68
CA LEU A 11 -2.20 -3.49 -16.32
C LEU A 11 -2.41 -2.44 -15.23
N VAL A 12 -1.38 -2.13 -14.45
CA VAL A 12 -1.51 -1.30 -13.24
C VAL A 12 -0.32 -0.36 -13.11
N HIS A 13 -0.61 0.94 -13.14
CA HIS A 13 0.35 1.98 -12.77
C HIS A 13 0.31 2.20 -11.24
N THR A 14 1.27 1.57 -10.55
CA THR A 14 1.30 1.47 -9.08
C THR A 14 1.34 2.82 -8.37
N PRO A 15 2.15 3.82 -8.76
CA PRO A 15 2.12 5.14 -8.11
C PRO A 15 0.73 5.79 -8.18
N GLY A 16 0.04 5.66 -9.30
CA GLY A 16 -1.32 6.18 -9.48
C GLY A 16 -2.34 5.43 -8.62
N LEU A 17 -2.25 4.10 -8.57
CA LEU A 17 -3.13 3.26 -7.76
C LEU A 17 -2.99 3.57 -6.26
N ILE A 18 -1.76 3.69 -5.75
CA ILE A 18 -1.52 4.03 -4.34
C ILE A 18 -1.99 5.46 -4.03
N ALA A 19 -1.71 6.44 -4.91
CA ALA A 19 -2.21 7.80 -4.73
C ALA A 19 -3.76 7.86 -4.70
N TRP A 20 -4.42 7.10 -5.58
CA TRP A 20 -5.87 6.94 -5.56
C TRP A 20 -6.35 6.31 -4.25
N GLY A 21 -5.75 5.19 -3.83
CA GLY A 21 -6.10 4.50 -2.59
C GLY A 21 -5.96 5.40 -1.37
N VAL A 22 -4.84 6.13 -1.25
CA VAL A 22 -4.59 7.08 -0.16
C VAL A 22 -5.65 8.18 -0.11
N ASN A 23 -6.06 8.72 -1.26
CA ASN A 23 -7.11 9.74 -1.30
C ASN A 23 -8.50 9.16 -0.98
N GLY A 24 -8.79 7.95 -1.48
CA GLY A 24 -10.04 7.24 -1.18
C GLY A 24 -10.16 6.85 0.30
N TYR A 25 -9.04 6.51 0.96
CA TYR A 25 -9.01 6.15 2.38
C TYR A 25 -9.41 7.29 3.33
N TYR A 26 -9.57 8.52 2.81
CA TYR A 26 -10.23 9.62 3.52
C TYR A 26 -11.68 9.27 3.90
N PHE A 27 -12.39 8.50 3.07
CA PHE A 27 -13.77 8.08 3.29
C PHE A 27 -13.81 6.76 4.07
N GLU A 28 -14.24 6.81 5.32
CA GLU A 28 -14.15 5.67 6.24
C GLU A 28 -14.95 4.45 5.79
N GLU A 29 -16.10 4.68 5.15
CA GLU A 29 -16.99 3.64 4.63
C GLU A 29 -16.35 2.81 3.51
N ASP A 30 -15.45 3.42 2.74
CA ASP A 30 -14.79 2.78 1.59
C ASP A 30 -13.51 2.02 1.97
N ARG A 31 -12.94 2.29 3.17
CA ARG A 31 -11.65 1.74 3.60
C ARG A 31 -11.55 0.21 3.47
N PRO A 32 -12.53 -0.60 3.94
CA PRO A 32 -12.41 -2.06 3.85
C PRO A 32 -12.27 -2.54 2.41
N GLN A 33 -13.10 -2.01 1.50
CA GLN A 33 -13.10 -2.41 0.10
C GLN A 33 -11.85 -1.90 -0.64
N LEU A 34 -11.38 -0.70 -0.33
CA LEU A 34 -10.13 -0.17 -0.88
C LEU A 34 -8.93 -1.01 -0.44
N LEU A 35 -8.86 -1.37 0.85
CA LEU A 35 -7.80 -2.22 1.36
C LEU A 35 -7.84 -3.61 0.70
N ASP A 36 -9.02 -4.19 0.52
CA ASP A 36 -9.18 -5.46 -0.20
C ASP A 36 -8.62 -5.37 -1.64
N VAL A 37 -8.94 -4.31 -2.38
CA VAL A 37 -8.46 -4.11 -3.75
C VAL A 37 -6.93 -3.99 -3.80
N ILE A 38 -6.35 -3.17 -2.91
CA ILE A 38 -4.89 -2.97 -2.88
C ILE A 38 -4.17 -4.25 -2.43
N ALA A 39 -4.67 -4.94 -1.39
CA ALA A 39 -4.10 -6.19 -0.91
C ALA A 39 -4.18 -7.31 -1.95
N ALA A 40 -5.29 -7.40 -2.70
CA ALA A 40 -5.42 -8.34 -3.81
C ALA A 40 -4.44 -8.02 -4.97
N THR A 41 -4.11 -6.75 -5.16
CA THR A 41 -3.13 -6.33 -6.18
C THR A 41 -1.69 -6.68 -5.76
N TYR A 42 -1.38 -6.64 -4.46
CA TYR A 42 -0.04 -6.91 -3.92
C TYR A 42 -0.07 -7.99 -2.81
N PRO A 43 -0.33 -9.26 -3.15
CA PRO A 43 -0.57 -10.33 -2.16
C PRO A 43 0.65 -10.70 -1.30
N GLY A 44 1.86 -10.26 -1.68
CA GLY A 44 3.10 -10.47 -0.91
C GLY A 44 3.33 -9.46 0.21
N VAL A 45 2.41 -8.51 0.40
CA VAL A 45 2.52 -7.43 1.39
C VAL A 45 1.46 -7.65 2.47
N PRO A 46 1.83 -7.61 3.77
CA PRO A 46 0.86 -7.66 4.86
C PRO A 46 -0.19 -6.55 4.72
N ARG A 47 -1.45 -6.87 5.05
CA ARG A 47 -2.57 -5.92 4.91
C ARG A 47 -2.37 -4.70 5.81
N GLU A 48 -1.83 -4.91 7.00
CA GLU A 48 -1.52 -3.90 7.98
C GLU A 48 -0.46 -2.92 7.46
N ALA A 49 0.52 -3.42 6.71
CA ALA A 49 1.55 -2.57 6.09
C ALA A 49 0.96 -1.69 4.98
N LEU A 50 0.05 -2.23 4.16
CA LEU A 50 -0.68 -1.46 3.15
C LEU A 50 -1.59 -0.42 3.80
N GLU A 51 -2.30 -0.80 4.87
CA GLU A 51 -3.18 0.11 5.59
C GLU A 51 -2.42 1.30 6.21
N GLN A 52 -1.22 1.08 6.76
CA GLN A 52 -0.36 2.17 7.24
C GLN A 52 -0.01 3.17 6.14
N VAL A 53 0.25 2.70 4.91
CA VAL A 53 0.49 3.58 3.74
C VAL A 53 -0.78 4.37 3.40
N LEU A 54 -1.93 3.69 3.31
CA LEU A 54 -3.20 4.30 2.92
C LEU A 54 -3.69 5.34 3.94
N LEU A 55 -3.43 5.11 5.23
CA LEU A 55 -3.67 6.06 6.33
C LEU A 55 -2.59 7.16 6.42
N ARG A 56 -1.55 7.12 5.59
CA ARG A 56 -0.37 8.01 5.66
C ARG A 56 0.32 8.00 7.02
N GLN A 57 0.30 6.87 7.72
CA GLN A 57 1.03 6.69 8.99
C GLN A 57 2.53 6.50 8.74
N ILE A 58 2.89 6.03 7.56
CA ILE A 58 4.27 5.92 7.08
C ILE A 58 4.42 6.64 5.75
N ASP A 59 5.60 7.20 5.53
CA ASP A 59 5.96 7.76 4.24
C ASP A 59 6.27 6.64 3.23
N TYR A 60 5.95 6.90 1.97
CA TYR A 60 6.43 6.12 0.84
C TYR A 60 7.12 7.05 -0.16
N ARG A 61 8.02 6.49 -0.94
CA ARG A 61 8.68 7.18 -2.06
C ARG A 61 8.41 6.46 -3.37
N VAL A 62 8.56 7.17 -4.47
CA VAL A 62 8.42 6.63 -5.82
C VAL A 62 9.80 6.59 -6.48
N GLU A 63 10.23 5.39 -6.88
CA GLU A 63 11.44 5.15 -7.67
C GLU A 63 11.03 4.71 -9.08
N GLY A 64 11.00 5.64 -10.04
CA GLY A 64 10.45 5.38 -11.37
C GLY A 64 8.96 5.06 -11.29
N GLU A 65 8.57 3.83 -11.63
CA GLU A 65 7.18 3.36 -11.53
C GLU A 65 6.97 2.40 -10.34
N THR A 66 7.86 2.43 -9.34
CA THR A 66 7.81 1.57 -8.16
C THR A 66 7.55 2.41 -6.90
N VAL A 67 6.56 2.01 -6.10
CA VAL A 67 6.32 2.58 -4.76
C VAL A 67 7.14 1.79 -3.75
N VAL A 68 7.92 2.49 -2.92
CA VAL A 68 8.82 1.90 -1.92
C VAL A 68 8.50 2.48 -0.54
N PHE A 69 8.30 1.62 0.44
CA PHE A 69 8.08 2.00 1.83
C PHE A 69 8.67 0.95 2.78
N ALA A 70 8.99 1.37 3.99
CA ALA A 70 9.51 0.50 5.03
C ALA A 70 8.58 0.51 6.24
N VAL A 71 8.37 -0.67 6.83
CA VAL A 71 7.61 -0.84 8.08
C VAL A 71 8.51 -1.41 9.16
N GLU A 72 8.25 -1.06 10.41
CA GLU A 72 8.93 -1.72 11.52
C GLU A 72 8.46 -3.17 11.66
N VAL A 73 9.43 -4.06 11.86
CA VAL A 73 9.16 -5.49 12.00
C VAL A 73 8.87 -5.75 13.47
N ASP A 74 7.69 -5.31 13.91
CA ASP A 74 7.16 -5.70 15.23
C ASP A 74 5.67 -6.03 15.17
N HIS A 75 5.11 -6.22 13.96
CA HIS A 75 3.73 -6.64 13.77
C HIS A 75 3.68 -8.02 13.10
N ALA A 76 3.50 -9.04 13.96
CA ALA A 76 2.82 -10.31 13.77
C ALA A 76 3.24 -11.17 12.55
N ARG A 77 4.02 -12.25 12.69
CA ARG A 77 3.54 -13.56 13.18
C ARG A 77 2.05 -13.59 13.57
N ALA A 78 1.22 -13.92 12.59
CA ALA A 78 -0.03 -14.66 12.78
C ALA A 78 -0.08 -15.75 11.70
#